data_AF-A0A7V2XSU9-F1
#
_entry.id   AF-A0A7V2XSU9-F1
#
_cell.length_a   1.000
_cell.length_b   1.000
_cell.length_c   1.000
_cell.angle_alpha   90.00
_cell.angle_beta   90.00
_cell.angle_gamma   90.00
#
_symmetry.space_group_name_H-M   'P 1'
#
loop_
_entity.id
_entity.type
_entity.pdbx_description
1 polymer ?
#
loop_
_entity_poly.entity_id
_entity_poly.type
_entity_poly.pdbx_seq_one_letter_code
_entity_poly.pdbx_strand_id
1 'polypeptide(L)'
;MNRWSEKTDVAVTRFASWLAIPRIKFFDWRERYGRANEHNAWVPRDHWLADWEVQAVLRYWERHPDVGYRALTFMMLDADVVAVSPSSVYRC
;
A
#
# COMPACT_ATOMS: atom_id res chain seq x y z
N MET A 1 11.66 -14.59 24.80
CA MET A 1 12.08 -13.17 24.97
C MET A 1 13.02 -12.95 26.18
N ASN A 2 13.21 -13.93 27.08
CA ASN A 2 13.94 -13.73 28.35
C ASN A 2 15.36 -14.33 28.42
N ARG A 3 15.83 -14.96 27.34
CA ARG A 3 17.10 -15.71 27.30
C ARG A 3 18.32 -14.95 27.84
N TRP A 4 18.42 -13.65 27.54
CA TRP A 4 19.54 -12.83 28.00
C TRP A 4 19.37 -12.37 29.45
N SER A 5 18.14 -12.18 29.90
CA SER A 5 17.82 -11.85 31.29
C SER A 5 18.19 -13.00 32.21
N GLU A 6 17.82 -14.24 31.85
CA GLU A 6 18.18 -15.46 32.59
C GLU A 6 19.70 -15.69 32.68
N LYS A 7 20.45 -15.36 31.62
CA LYS A 7 21.90 -15.56 31.58
C LYS A 7 22.71 -14.51 32.34
N THR A 8 22.16 -13.32 32.52
CA THR A 8 22.88 -12.16 33.06
C THR A 8 22.33 -11.69 34.40
N ASP A 9 21.21 -12.25 34.83
CA ASP A 9 20.41 -11.81 35.98
C ASP A 9 19.99 -10.33 35.91
N VAL A 10 19.99 -9.77 34.71
CA VAL A 10 19.56 -8.39 34.45
C VAL A 10 18.10 -8.40 34.00
N ALA A 11 17.27 -7.56 34.60
CA ALA A 11 15.87 -7.43 34.20
C ALA A 11 15.70 -6.96 32.74
N VAL A 12 14.76 -7.57 32.01
CA VAL A 12 14.45 -7.23 30.59
C VAL A 12 14.16 -5.74 30.39
N THR A 13 13.50 -5.09 31.35
CA THR A 13 13.20 -3.65 31.32
C THR A 13 14.45 -2.78 31.36
N ARG A 14 15.55 -3.27 31.97
CA ARG A 14 16.82 -2.57 32.04
C ARG A 14 17.53 -2.57 30.69
N PHE A 15 17.44 -3.66 29.94
CA PHE A 15 17.87 -3.70 28.55
C PHE A 15 17.07 -2.74 27.66
N ALA A 16 15.74 -2.70 27.81
CA ALA A 16 14.91 -1.75 27.07
C ALA A 16 15.29 -0.29 27.36
N SER A 17 15.61 0.03 28.62
CA SER A 17 16.11 1.36 29.01
C SER A 17 17.45 1.70 28.37
N TRP A 18 18.40 0.75 28.34
CA TRP A 18 19.71 0.96 27.70
C TRP A 18 19.59 1.18 26.19
N LEU A 19 18.60 0.55 25.56
CA LEU A 19 18.28 0.73 24.15
C LEU A 19 17.40 1.96 23.87
N ALA A 20 17.14 2.79 24.89
CA ALA A 20 16.25 3.95 24.82
C ALA A 20 14.83 3.62 24.29
N ILE A 21 14.35 2.41 24.55
CA ILE A 21 13.00 1.97 24.19
C ILE A 21 12.05 2.31 25.35
N PRO A 22 11.01 3.14 25.12
CA PRO A 22 10.02 3.42 26.15
C PRO A 22 9.34 2.15 26.66
N ARG A 23 9.15 2.06 27.98
CA ARG A 23 8.55 0.90 28.65
C ARG A 23 7.21 0.49 28.02
N ILE A 24 6.36 1.45 27.67
CA ILE A 24 5.06 1.20 27.05
C ILE A 24 5.19 0.51 25.69
N LYS A 25 6.06 1.04 24.82
CA LYS A 25 6.34 0.48 23.49
C LYS A 25 6.91 -0.93 23.57
N PHE A 26 7.76 -1.20 24.56
CA PHE A 26 8.29 -2.54 24.80
C PHE A 26 7.19 -3.56 25.16
N PHE A 27 6.23 -3.18 26.00
CA PHE A 27 5.12 -4.05 26.35
C PHE A 27 4.15 -4.28 25.18
N ASP A 28 3.86 -3.23 24.40
CA ASP A 28 3.06 -3.34 23.17
C ASP A 28 3.68 -4.32 22.19
N TRP A 29 5.00 -4.24 22.00
CA TRP A 29 5.75 -5.17 21.14
C TRP A 29 5.73 -6.59 21.66
N ARG A 30 5.85 -6.78 22.97
CA ARG A 30 5.75 -8.10 23.60
C ARG A 30 4.38 -8.72 23.37
N GLU A 31 3.30 -7.94 23.52
CA GLU A 31 1.93 -8.42 23.30
C GLU A 31 1.66 -8.79 21.83
N ARG A 32 2.27 -8.05 20.92
CA ARG A 32 2.19 -8.31 19.47
C ARG A 32 3.19 -9.35 18.95
N TYR A 33 4.15 -9.78 19.76
CA TYR A 33 5.18 -10.71 19.32
C TYR A 33 4.53 -12.02 18.86
N GLY A 34 4.74 -12.39 17.59
CA GLY A 34 4.14 -13.57 16.97
C GLY A 34 2.78 -13.33 16.29
N ARG A 35 2.22 -12.12 16.34
CA ARG A 35 1.04 -11.76 15.54
C ARG A 35 1.47 -11.38 14.12
N ALA A 36 0.65 -11.70 13.12
CA ALA A 36 0.84 -11.21 11.76
C ALA A 36 0.77 -9.68 11.77
N ASN A 37 1.74 -9.03 11.13
CA ASN A 37 1.67 -7.59 10.89
C ASN A 37 0.74 -7.34 9.70
N GLU A 38 -0.56 -7.32 9.97
CA GLU A 38 -1.53 -6.82 9.02
C GLU A 38 -1.38 -5.30 8.96
N HIS A 39 -1.08 -4.79 7.77
CA HIS A 39 -1.04 -3.36 7.53
C HIS A 39 -2.49 -2.87 7.61
N ASN A 40 -2.92 -2.43 8.79
CA ASN A 40 -4.29 -1.97 9.13
C ASN A 40 -4.69 -0.66 8.43
N ALA A 41 -4.18 -0.39 7.23
CA ALA A 41 -4.84 0.56 6.38
C ALA A 41 -5.91 -0.23 5.60
N TRP A 42 -7.18 0.07 5.90
CA TRP A 42 -8.25 -0.01 4.90
C TRP A 42 -7.91 0.96 3.76
N VAL A 43 -6.83 0.70 3.03
CA VAL A 43 -6.73 1.21 1.68
C VAL A 43 -7.70 0.30 0.92
N PRO A 44 -8.77 0.83 0.32
CA PRO A 44 -9.52 0.07 -0.66
C PRO A 44 -8.50 -0.21 -1.76
N ARG A 45 -7.93 -1.41 -1.74
CA ARG A 45 -7.02 -1.89 -2.79
C ARG A 45 -7.83 -2.35 -4.00
N ASP A 46 -9.16 -2.22 -3.92
CA ASP A 46 -10.11 -2.49 -4.96
C ASP A 46 -10.09 -1.33 -5.97
N HIS A 47 -9.35 -1.59 -7.05
CA HIS A 47 -9.57 -1.14 -8.43
C HIS A 47 -10.66 -0.06 -8.59
N TRP A 48 -10.23 1.19 -8.76
CA TRP A 48 -11.14 2.34 -8.98
C TRP A 48 -11.88 2.33 -10.32
N LEU A 49 -11.50 1.42 -11.23
CA LEU A 49 -12.12 1.29 -12.55
C LEU A 49 -12.95 0.03 -12.60
N ALA A 50 -14.18 0.16 -13.07
CA ALA A 50 -14.98 -0.96 -13.48
C ALA A 50 -14.35 -1.64 -14.71
N ASP A 51 -14.59 -2.94 -14.86
CA ASP A 51 -14.02 -3.72 -15.97
C ASP A 51 -14.33 -3.08 -17.34
N TRP A 52 -15.53 -2.52 -17.51
CA TRP A 52 -15.91 -1.87 -18.76
C TRP A 52 -15.09 -0.60 -19.05
N GLU A 53 -14.66 0.13 -18.03
CA GLU A 53 -13.82 1.33 -18.17
C GLU A 53 -12.43 0.92 -18.65
N VAL A 54 -11.84 -0.11 -18.04
CA VAL A 54 -10.56 -0.69 -18.49
C VAL A 54 -10.66 -1.12 -19.96
N GLN A 55 -11.72 -1.84 -20.31
CA GLN A 55 -11.92 -2.30 -21.69
C GLN A 55 -12.16 -1.15 -22.66
N ALA A 56 -12.80 -0.05 -22.24
CA ALA A 56 -12.98 1.14 -23.06
C ALA A 56 -11.63 1.81 -23.36
N VAL A 57 -10.76 1.93 -22.36
CA VAL A 57 -9.39 2.46 -22.51
C VAL A 57 -8.58 1.62 -23.49
N LEU A 58 -8.54 0.29 -23.29
CA LEU A 58 -7.77 -0.62 -24.15
C LEU A 58 -8.23 -0.55 -25.62
N ARG A 59 -9.55 -0.61 -25.87
CA ARG A 59 -10.11 -0.48 -27.22
C ARG A 59 -9.86 0.88 -27.87
N TYR A 60 -9.74 1.94 -27.07
CA TYR A 60 -9.46 3.27 -27.60
C TYR A 60 -7.98 3.43 -27.95
N TRP A 61 -7.09 2.84 -27.14
CA TRP A 61 -5.66 2.77 -27.42
C TRP A 61 -5.33 1.94 -28.66
N GLU A 62 -5.99 0.79 -28.86
CA GLU A 62 -5.84 -0.03 -30.09
C GLU A 62 -6.09 0.76 -31.38
N ARG A 63 -6.96 1.77 -31.33
CA ARG A 63 -7.28 2.65 -32.46
C ARG A 63 -6.35 3.87 -32.58
N HIS A 64 -5.56 4.16 -31.53
CA HIS A 64 -4.66 5.32 -31.43
C HIS A 64 -3.33 4.93 -30.76
N PRO A 65 -2.58 3.93 -31.28
CA PRO A 65 -1.44 3.34 -30.58
C PRO A 65 -0.24 4.29 -30.46
N ASP A 66 -0.15 5.28 -31.33
CA ASP A 66 0.89 6.33 -31.36
C ASP A 66 0.63 7.46 -30.36
N VAL A 67 -0.58 7.53 -29.79
CA VAL A 67 -0.96 8.57 -28.84
C VAL A 67 -0.53 8.17 -27.42
N GLY A 68 0.27 9.02 -26.79
CA GLY A 68 0.67 8.84 -25.39
C GLY A 68 -0.53 8.88 -24.42
N TYR A 69 -0.46 8.11 -23.34
CA TYR A 69 -1.56 7.91 -22.38
C TYR A 69 -2.23 9.19 -21.87
N ARG A 70 -1.48 10.28 -21.66
CA ARG A 70 -2.03 11.58 -21.23
C ARG A 70 -2.94 12.19 -22.29
N ALA A 71 -2.49 12.22 -23.54
CA ALA A 71 -3.29 12.73 -24.64
C ALA A 71 -4.51 11.83 -24.89
N LEU A 72 -4.31 10.50 -24.84
CA LEU A 72 -5.38 9.52 -24.96
C LEU A 72 -6.48 9.75 -23.90
N THR A 73 -6.10 10.09 -22.67
CA THR A 73 -7.05 10.39 -21.57
C THR A 73 -8.00 11.53 -21.93
N PHE A 74 -7.46 12.65 -22.42
CA PHE A 74 -8.28 13.80 -22.78
C PHE A 74 -9.06 13.57 -24.08
N MET A 75 -8.51 12.82 -25.04
CA MET A 75 -9.26 12.41 -26.24
C MET A 75 -10.48 11.53 -25.89
N MET A 76 -10.33 10.59 -24.96
CA MET A 76 -11.47 9.79 -24.48
C MET A 76 -12.51 10.63 -23.74
N LEU A 77 -12.08 11.65 -23.00
CA LEU A 77 -12.97 12.59 -22.33
C LEU A 77 -13.75 13.44 -23.34
N ASP A 78 -13.06 14.02 -24.33
CA ASP A 78 -13.66 14.85 -25.37
C ASP A 78 -14.60 14.06 -26.29
N ALA A 79 -14.29 12.78 -26.53
CA ALA A 79 -15.10 11.87 -27.31
C ALA A 79 -16.23 11.17 -26.51
N ASP A 80 -16.42 11.55 -25.24
CA ASP A 80 -17.44 10.98 -24.33
C ASP A 80 -17.39 9.44 -24.22
N VAL A 81 -16.17 8.88 -24.18
CA VAL A 81 -15.94 7.43 -24.10
C VAL A 81 -15.84 6.94 -22.66
N VAL A 82 -14.94 7.55 -21.88
CA VAL A 82 -14.72 7.21 -20.46
C VAL A 82 -13.95 8.34 -19.78
N ALA A 83 -14.30 8.65 -18.52
CA ALA A 83 -13.65 9.70 -17.73
C ALA A 83 -12.76 9.10 -16.63
N VAL A 84 -11.46 9.00 -16.90
CA VAL A 84 -10.46 8.39 -15.99
C VAL A 84 -9.23 9.27 -15.82
N SER A 85 -8.46 9.08 -14.74
CA SER A 85 -7.21 9.83 -14.55
C SER A 85 -6.10 9.31 -15.50
N PRO A 86 -5.16 10.16 -15.94
CA PRO A 86 -4.03 9.70 -16.76
C PRO A 86 -3.18 8.62 -16.08
N SER A 87 -3.07 8.66 -14.75
CA SER A 87 -2.39 7.61 -14.00
C SER A 87 -3.10 6.27 -14.06
N SER A 88 -4.44 6.26 -14.16
CA SER A 88 -5.20 5.03 -14.34
C SER A 88 -5.02 4.49 -15.76
N VAL A 89 -5.09 5.34 -16.79
CA VAL A 89 -4.84 4.94 -18.20
C VAL A 89 -3.46 4.32 -18.38
N TYR A 90 -2.44 4.88 -17.73
CA TYR A 90 -1.08 4.31 -17.76
C TYR A 90 -0.97 2.93 -17.08
N ARG A 91 -1.86 2.61 -16.14
CA ARG A 91 -1.86 1.37 -15.36
C ARG A 91 -2.80 0.29 -15.93
N CYS A 92 -3.65 0.65 -16.89
CA CYS A 92 -4.55 -0.26 -17.59
C CYS A 92 -3.77 -1.19 -18.53
#